data_AF-A0A2W4Y402-F1
#
_entry.id   AF-A0A2W4Y402-F1
#
_cell.length_a   1.000
_cell.length_b   1.000
_cell.length_c   1.000
_cell.angle_alpha   90.00
_cell.angle_beta   90.00
_cell.angle_gamma   90.00
#
_symmetry.space_group_name_H-M   'P 1'
#
loop_
_entity.id
_entity.type
_entity.pdbx_description
1 polymer ?
#
loop_
_entity_poly.entity_id
_entity_poly.type
_entity_poly.pdbx_seq_one_letter_code
_entity_poly.pdbx_strand_id
1 'polypeptide(L)'
;MADTLCHKRARPFTTPDQRGFTLIELLVVIVIVGILAAIAVPSFLSQVARAKQARALNYIGLVNRAQQAFYMENTHFAISIEELGVTDGMAPDYIYEIIPSPTGLNVTSTQASPVDPALRGYAGVVFTTVDPGGAARTSMVICQGAADTTPAPTPVKGEAGEVQITNCNNL
;
A
#
# COMPACT_ATOMS: atom_id res chain seq x y z
N MET A 1 55.98 -62.20 -35.28
CA MET A 1 56.74 -61.02 -34.82
C MET A 1 55.78 -60.10 -34.09
N ALA A 2 56.15 -59.78 -32.85
CA ALA A 2 55.69 -58.69 -32.00
C ALA A 2 54.21 -58.68 -31.51
N ASP A 3 54.06 -59.17 -30.27
CA ASP A 3 53.18 -58.63 -29.24
C ASP A 3 53.06 -57.10 -29.30
N THR A 4 51.85 -56.58 -29.09
CA THR A 4 51.66 -55.20 -28.62
C THR A 4 50.70 -55.24 -27.45
N LEU A 5 51.28 -55.34 -26.25
CA LEU A 5 50.60 -55.32 -24.97
C LEU A 5 49.91 -53.95 -24.76
N CYS A 6 48.58 -53.99 -24.69
CA CYS A 6 47.75 -52.91 -24.18
C CYS A 6 48.02 -52.73 -22.68
N HIS A 7 48.71 -51.66 -22.29
CA HIS A 7 48.93 -51.30 -20.89
C HIS A 7 48.06 -50.10 -20.51
N LYS A 8 46.76 -50.37 -20.31
CA LYS A 8 45.79 -49.38 -19.82
C LYS A 8 45.90 -49.30 -18.30
N ARG A 9 46.76 -48.41 -17.78
CA ARG A 9 46.82 -48.09 -16.35
C ARG A 9 45.48 -47.49 -15.90
N ALA A 10 44.68 -48.27 -15.19
CA ALA A 10 43.52 -47.79 -14.46
C ALA A 10 43.99 -46.86 -13.33
N ARG A 11 43.60 -45.59 -13.36
CA ARG A 11 43.84 -44.66 -12.26
C ARG A 11 42.80 -44.96 -11.17
N PRO A 12 43.20 -45.21 -9.92
CA PRO A 12 42.24 -45.44 -8.84
C PRO A 12 41.45 -44.16 -8.59
N PHE A 13 40.13 -44.30 -8.49
CA PHE A 13 39.21 -43.21 -8.13
C PHE A 13 39.36 -42.98 -6.62
N THR A 14 40.16 -41.99 -6.23
CA THR A 14 40.27 -41.59 -4.82
C THR A 14 38.96 -40.90 -4.44
N THR A 15 38.04 -41.61 -3.79
CA THR A 15 36.81 -41.00 -3.26
C THR A 15 37.19 -39.97 -2.20
N PRO A 16 36.75 -38.71 -2.34
CA PRO A 16 36.97 -37.71 -1.31
C PRO A 16 36.31 -38.17 -0.02
N ASP A 17 36.99 -37.94 1.10
CA ASP A 17 36.56 -38.25 2.46
C ASP A 17 35.17 -37.65 2.72
N GLN A 18 34.13 -38.48 2.65
CA GLN A 18 32.75 -38.07 2.90
C GLN A 18 32.55 -37.87 4.41
N ARG A 19 32.96 -36.72 4.90
CA ARG A 19 32.65 -36.25 6.25
C ARG A 19 31.16 -35.89 6.28
N GLY A 20 30.34 -36.77 6.85
CA GLY A 20 28.93 -36.49 7.11
C GLY A 20 28.78 -35.41 8.18
N PHE A 21 27.80 -34.52 8.02
CA PHE A 21 27.39 -33.57 9.05
C PHE A 21 26.93 -34.31 10.30
N THR A 22 27.32 -33.83 11.47
CA THR A 22 26.87 -34.42 12.72
C THR A 22 25.42 -34.02 13.00
N LEU A 23 24.63 -34.92 13.59
CA LEU A 23 23.26 -34.61 14.05
C LEU A 23 23.24 -33.43 15.03
N ILE A 24 24.29 -33.29 15.83
CA ILE A 24 24.42 -32.19 16.79
C ILE A 24 24.71 -30.85 16.13
N GLU A 25 25.49 -30.81 15.03
CA GLU A 25 25.69 -29.57 14.25
C GLU A 25 24.36 -29.06 13.69
N LEU A 26 23.56 -29.96 13.12
CA LEU A 26 22.25 -29.57 12.59
C LEU A 26 21.29 -29.14 13.70
N LEU A 27 21.34 -29.79 14.88
CA LEU A 27 20.51 -29.43 16.02
C LEU A 27 20.82 -28.02 16.53
N VAL A 28 22.10 -27.67 16.69
CA VAL A 28 22.48 -26.33 17.18
C VAL A 28 22.08 -25.25 16.16
N VAL A 29 22.23 -25.51 14.87
CA VAL A 29 21.87 -24.55 13.81
C VAL A 29 20.37 -24.25 13.83
N ILE A 30 19.50 -25.26 13.90
CA ILE A 30 18.04 -25.02 13.94
C ILE A 30 17.62 -24.29 15.21
N VAL A 31 18.30 -24.52 16.33
CA VAL A 31 18.04 -23.81 17.59
C VAL A 31 18.38 -22.32 17.44
N ILE A 32 19.54 -22.00 16.87
CA ILE A 32 19.95 -20.61 16.64
C ILE A 32 19.01 -19.92 15.65
N VAL A 33 18.71 -20.54 14.51
CA VAL A 33 17.78 -20.00 13.51
C VAL A 33 16.37 -19.81 14.10
N GLY A 34 15.93 -20.74 14.97
CA GLY A 34 14.66 -20.62 15.67
C GLY A 34 14.57 -19.37 16.56
N ILE A 35 15.63 -19.07 17.32
CA ILE A 35 15.69 -17.87 18.18
C ILE A 35 15.65 -16.60 17.32
N LEU A 36 16.43 -16.55 16.24
CA LEU A 36 16.45 -15.39 15.34
C LEU A 36 15.09 -15.18 14.65
N ALA A 37 14.45 -16.26 14.19
CA ALA A 37 13.14 -16.19 13.55
C ALA A 37 12.06 -15.67 14.51
N ALA A 38 12.08 -16.09 15.78
CA ALA A 38 11.11 -15.65 16.78
C ALA A 38 11.09 -14.12 16.99
N ILE A 39 12.24 -13.46 16.89
CA ILE A 39 12.36 -12.00 17.02
C ILE A 39 12.06 -11.30 15.68
N ALA A 40 12.52 -11.88 14.57
CA ALA A 40 12.42 -11.24 13.26
C ALA A 40 11.00 -11.24 12.67
N VAL A 41 10.25 -12.34 12.83
CA VAL A 41 8.92 -12.52 12.22
C VAL A 41 7.92 -11.42 12.63
N PRO A 42 7.68 -11.09 13.92
CA PRO A 42 6.70 -10.07 14.27
C PRO A 42 7.06 -8.68 13.71
N SER A 43 8.36 -8.34 13.69
CA SER A 43 8.83 -7.08 13.09
C SER A 43 8.60 -7.05 11.58
N PHE A 44 8.91 -8.15 10.88
CA PHE A 44 8.68 -8.26 9.44
C PHE A 44 7.19 -8.09 9.08
N LEU A 45 6.28 -8.74 9.81
CA LEU A 45 4.84 -8.61 9.58
C LEU A 45 4.37 -7.15 9.75
N SER A 46 4.89 -6.44 10.75
CA SER A 46 4.56 -5.02 10.96
C SER A 46 5.04 -4.12 9.81
N GLN A 47 6.21 -4.42 9.22
CA GLN A 47 6.76 -3.67 8.09
C GLN A 47 5.93 -3.90 6.82
N VAL A 48 5.49 -5.14 6.59
CA VAL A 48 4.58 -5.46 5.48
C VAL A 48 3.27 -4.68 5.63
N ALA A 49 2.67 -4.64 6.82
CA ALA A 49 1.45 -3.88 7.07
C ALA A 49 1.62 -2.37 6.80
N ARG A 50 2.75 -1.77 7.23
CA ARG A 50 3.08 -0.37 6.94
C ARG A 50 3.27 -0.11 5.45
N ALA A 51 3.90 -1.04 4.73
CA ALA A 51 4.09 -0.93 3.29
C ALA A 51 2.75 -0.95 2.53
N LYS A 52 1.81 -1.81 2.94
CA LYS A 52 0.44 -1.85 2.40
C LYS A 52 -0.28 -0.52 2.62
N GLN A 53 -0.23 0.00 3.84
CA GLN A 53 -0.81 1.29 4.21
C GLN A 53 -0.20 2.46 3.42
N ALA A 54 1.11 2.49 3.24
CA ALA A 54 1.79 3.53 2.47
C ALA A 54 1.38 3.52 0.98
N ARG A 55 1.16 2.34 0.40
CA ARG A 55 0.64 2.22 -0.98
C ARG A 55 -0.76 2.80 -1.09
N ALA A 56 -1.66 2.48 -0.17
CA ALA A 56 -3.01 3.03 -0.16
C ALA A 56 -3.01 4.56 -0.01
N LEU A 57 -2.18 5.09 0.89
CA LEU A 57 -2.03 6.54 1.08
C LEU A 57 -1.53 7.23 -0.19
N ASN A 58 -0.50 6.67 -0.84
CA ASN A 58 0.03 7.20 -2.09
C ASN A 58 -1.03 7.19 -3.21
N TYR A 59 -1.82 6.11 -3.27
CA TYR A 59 -2.88 6.00 -4.25
C TYR A 59 -4.01 7.01 -4.01
N ILE A 60 -4.45 7.21 -2.77
CA ILE A 60 -5.39 8.27 -2.42
C ILE A 60 -4.86 9.66 -2.82
N GLY A 61 -3.57 9.95 -2.56
CA GLY A 61 -2.97 11.20 -3.00
C GLY A 61 -2.89 11.36 -4.53
N LEU A 62 -2.79 10.24 -5.26
CA LEU A 62 -2.86 10.23 -6.72
C LEU A 62 -4.30 10.50 -7.22
N VAL A 63 -5.30 9.83 -6.62
CA VAL A 63 -6.72 10.08 -6.93
C VAL A 63 -7.12 11.52 -6.63
N ASN A 64 -6.71 12.09 -5.49
CA ASN A 64 -7.01 13.49 -5.17
C ASN A 64 -6.47 14.46 -6.22
N ARG A 65 -5.22 14.28 -6.67
CA ARG A 65 -4.62 15.12 -7.72
C ARG A 65 -5.35 14.95 -9.06
N ALA A 66 -5.74 13.71 -9.39
CA ALA A 66 -6.54 13.44 -10.58
C ALA A 66 -7.91 14.14 -10.50
N GLN A 67 -8.59 14.08 -9.35
CA GLN A 67 -9.85 14.79 -9.10
C GLN A 67 -9.71 16.31 -9.23
N GLN A 68 -8.61 16.88 -8.72
CA GLN A 68 -8.33 18.31 -8.90
C GLN A 68 -8.14 18.68 -10.37
N ALA A 69 -7.36 17.90 -11.12
CA ALA A 69 -7.15 18.13 -12.56
C ALA A 69 -8.46 17.98 -13.34
N PHE A 70 -9.22 16.91 -13.07
CA PHE A 70 -10.51 16.65 -13.71
C PHE A 70 -11.51 17.78 -13.46
N TYR A 71 -11.55 18.33 -12.24
CA TYR A 71 -12.41 19.48 -11.94
C TYR A 71 -12.00 20.74 -12.71
N MET A 72 -10.70 20.99 -12.90
CA MET A 72 -10.22 22.13 -13.68
C MET A 72 -10.61 22.06 -15.15
N GLU A 73 -10.81 20.84 -15.68
CA GLU A 73 -11.22 20.59 -17.06
C GLU A 73 -12.74 20.57 -17.23
N ASN A 74 -13.47 19.97 -16.28
CA ASN A 74 -14.88 19.63 -16.44
C ASN A 74 -15.83 20.40 -15.51
N THR A 75 -15.31 21.17 -14.54
CA THR A 75 -16.06 21.93 -13.52
C THR A 75 -16.97 21.09 -12.60
N HIS A 76 -16.83 19.76 -12.65
CA HIS A 76 -17.44 18.81 -11.72
C HIS A 76 -16.40 17.74 -11.33
N PHE A 77 -16.63 17.04 -10.23
CA PHE A 77 -15.79 15.91 -9.83
C PHE A 77 -16.18 14.64 -10.59
N ALA A 78 -15.22 13.74 -10.79
CA ALA A 78 -15.48 12.42 -11.33
C ALA A 78 -16.19 11.55 -10.29
N ILE A 79 -17.10 10.69 -10.75
CA ILE A 79 -17.88 9.78 -9.90
C ILE A 79 -17.31 8.35 -9.90
N SER A 80 -16.35 8.09 -10.76
CA SER A 80 -15.70 6.78 -10.93
C SER A 80 -14.18 6.93 -11.10
N ILE A 81 -13.44 5.87 -10.79
CA ILE A 81 -11.97 5.88 -10.88
C ILE A 81 -11.53 5.75 -12.34
N GLU A 82 -12.38 5.11 -13.15
CA GLU A 82 -12.22 4.93 -14.58
C GLU A 82 -12.23 6.29 -15.31
N GLU A 83 -13.12 7.21 -14.92
CA GLU A 83 -13.15 8.59 -15.43
C GLU A 83 -11.85 9.36 -15.17
N LEU A 84 -11.18 9.05 -14.05
CA LEU A 84 -9.91 9.68 -13.68
C LEU A 84 -8.71 9.08 -14.42
N GLY A 85 -8.86 7.91 -15.04
CA GLY A 85 -7.77 7.24 -15.76
C GLY A 85 -6.63 6.73 -14.86
N VAL A 86 -6.90 6.44 -13.58
CA VAL A 86 -5.88 6.09 -12.57
C VAL A 86 -5.94 4.64 -12.08
N THR A 87 -6.36 3.70 -12.94
CA THR A 87 -6.67 2.32 -12.55
C THR A 87 -5.47 1.48 -12.08
N ASP A 88 -4.26 1.79 -12.55
CA ASP A 88 -3.07 0.92 -12.36
C ASP A 88 -2.42 1.03 -10.97
N GLY A 89 -2.89 1.94 -10.12
CA GLY A 89 -2.30 2.20 -8.80
C GLY A 89 -3.01 1.52 -7.62
N MET A 90 -4.12 0.82 -7.86
CA MET A 90 -4.92 0.24 -6.77
C MET A 90 -4.14 -0.83 -6.01
N ALA A 91 -3.95 -0.61 -4.70
CA ALA A 91 -3.42 -1.66 -3.83
C ALA A 91 -4.48 -2.75 -3.63
N PRO A 92 -4.17 -4.05 -3.88
CA PRO A 92 -5.15 -5.14 -3.77
C PRO A 92 -5.61 -5.40 -2.33
N ASP A 93 -4.87 -4.88 -1.33
CA ASP A 93 -5.23 -4.96 0.08
C ASP A 93 -6.35 -3.97 0.48
N TYR A 94 -6.83 -3.14 -0.46
CA TYR A 94 -7.82 -2.09 -0.24
C TYR A 94 -8.89 -2.09 -1.32
N ILE A 95 -10.10 -1.74 -0.91
CA ILE A 95 -11.23 -1.45 -1.79
C ILE A 95 -11.34 0.07 -1.87
N TYR A 96 -11.40 0.60 -3.09
CA TYR A 96 -11.52 2.02 -3.35
C TYR A 96 -12.91 2.37 -3.86
N GLU A 97 -13.52 3.39 -3.29
CA GLU A 97 -14.84 3.87 -3.67
C GLU A 97 -14.85 5.39 -3.70
N ILE A 98 -15.33 5.97 -4.80
CA ILE A 98 -15.63 7.40 -4.86
C ILE A 98 -17.07 7.58 -4.37
N ILE A 99 -17.22 8.39 -3.34
CA ILE A 99 -18.52 8.80 -2.82
C ILE A 99 -18.83 10.18 -3.38
N PRO A 100 -19.82 10.30 -4.26
CA PRO A 100 -20.26 11.59 -4.78
C PRO A 100 -20.83 12.45 -3.66
N SER A 101 -20.63 13.77 -3.76
CA SER A 101 -21.07 14.70 -2.73
C SER A 101 -22.59 14.80 -2.62
N PRO A 102 -23.11 15.10 -1.41
CA PRO A 102 -24.45 15.62 -1.25
C PRO A 102 -24.70 16.87 -2.09
N THR A 103 -25.96 17.07 -2.48
CA THR A 103 -26.41 18.14 -3.37
C THR A 103 -26.04 19.53 -2.84
N GLY A 104 -25.49 20.39 -3.69
CA GLY A 104 -25.20 21.80 -3.36
C GLY A 104 -23.81 22.09 -2.78
N LEU A 105 -22.93 21.08 -2.70
CA LEU A 105 -21.51 21.27 -2.38
C LEU A 105 -20.63 20.74 -3.52
N ASN A 106 -19.58 21.49 -3.86
CA ASN A 106 -18.52 21.04 -4.76
C ASN A 106 -17.46 20.31 -3.93
N VAL A 107 -17.76 19.07 -3.57
CA VAL A 107 -16.83 18.17 -2.87
C VAL A 107 -16.93 16.77 -3.47
N THR A 108 -15.92 15.94 -3.25
CA THR A 108 -15.95 14.50 -3.50
C THR A 108 -15.06 13.84 -2.47
N SER A 109 -15.41 12.62 -2.07
CA SER A 109 -14.53 11.82 -1.22
C SER A 109 -14.21 10.49 -1.88
N THR A 110 -12.98 10.03 -1.70
CA THR A 110 -12.53 8.70 -2.10
C THR A 110 -12.16 7.94 -0.84
N GLN A 111 -12.81 6.81 -0.60
CA GLN A 111 -12.47 5.93 0.51
C GLN A 111 -11.53 4.83 0.05
N ALA A 112 -10.58 4.46 0.92
CA ALA A 112 -9.78 3.26 0.84
C ALA A 112 -10.05 2.43 2.09
N SER A 113 -10.92 1.43 1.94
CA SER A 113 -11.28 0.50 3.01
C SER A 113 -10.39 -0.74 2.93
N PRO A 114 -9.69 -1.12 4.01
CA PRO A 114 -8.80 -2.27 3.98
C PRO A 114 -9.61 -3.57 3.91
N VAL A 115 -9.08 -4.56 3.19
CA VAL A 115 -9.64 -5.93 3.18
C VAL A 115 -9.32 -6.66 4.49
N ASP A 116 -8.14 -6.39 5.05
CA ASP A 116 -7.70 -6.91 6.35
C ASP A 116 -8.03 -5.90 7.45
N PRO A 117 -8.89 -6.22 8.44
CA PRO A 117 -9.24 -5.31 9.53
C PRO A 117 -8.04 -4.91 10.40
N ALA A 118 -6.93 -5.67 10.38
CA ALA A 118 -5.72 -5.26 11.06
C ALA A 118 -5.05 -4.01 10.44
N LEU A 119 -5.45 -3.61 9.24
CA LEU A 119 -4.97 -2.40 8.57
C LEU A 119 -5.90 -1.21 8.82
N ARG A 120 -5.35 0.00 8.67
CA ARG A 120 -6.12 1.24 8.79
C ARG A 120 -6.69 1.65 7.44
N GLY A 121 -7.92 2.17 7.43
CA GLY A 121 -8.48 2.82 6.27
C GLY A 121 -7.93 4.24 6.06
N TYR A 122 -8.16 4.75 4.86
CA TYR A 122 -7.86 6.12 4.47
C TYR A 122 -9.03 6.73 3.71
N ALA A 123 -9.17 8.05 3.74
CA ALA A 123 -10.08 8.75 2.85
C ALA A 123 -9.43 10.03 2.31
N GLY A 124 -9.54 10.27 1.01
CA GLY A 124 -9.18 11.55 0.39
C GLY A 124 -10.43 12.39 0.17
N VAL A 125 -10.36 13.67 0.48
CA VAL A 125 -11.43 14.63 0.17
C VAL A 125 -10.87 15.70 -0.73
N VAL A 126 -11.60 16.03 -1.79
CA VAL A 126 -11.30 17.16 -2.65
C VAL A 126 -12.51 18.07 -2.69
N PHE A 127 -12.31 19.37 -2.47
CA PHE A 127 -13.37 20.37 -2.44
C PHE A 127 -12.91 21.68 -3.04
N THR A 128 -13.86 22.53 -3.44
CA THR A 128 -13.53 23.90 -3.87
C THR A 128 -13.71 24.90 -2.74
N THR A 129 -12.73 25.77 -2.55
CA THR A 129 -12.81 26.98 -1.74
C THR A 129 -12.89 28.20 -2.65
N VAL A 130 -13.47 29.30 -2.17
CA VAL A 130 -13.45 30.58 -2.88
C VAL A 130 -12.50 31.51 -2.15
N ASP A 131 -11.48 32.00 -2.84
CA ASP A 131 -10.54 32.98 -2.30
C ASP A 131 -11.27 34.32 -2.05
N PRO A 132 -10.75 35.22 -1.20
CA PRO A 132 -11.32 36.56 -0.98
C PRO A 132 -11.49 37.40 -2.26
N GLY A 133 -10.71 37.09 -3.31
CA GLY A 133 -10.82 37.68 -4.64
C GLY A 133 -11.92 37.07 -5.54
N GLY A 134 -12.73 36.14 -5.05
CA GLY A 134 -13.82 35.50 -5.78
C GLY A 134 -13.40 34.35 -6.71
N ALA A 135 -12.12 33.98 -6.74
CA ALA A 135 -11.63 32.86 -7.53
C ALA A 135 -11.84 31.52 -6.81
N ALA A 136 -12.37 30.52 -7.52
CA ALA A 136 -12.47 29.16 -6.99
C ALA A 136 -11.10 28.44 -7.05
N ARG A 137 -10.74 27.76 -5.96
CA ARG A 137 -9.54 26.93 -5.81
C ARG A 137 -9.93 25.53 -5.38
N THR A 138 -9.27 24.53 -5.92
CA THR A 138 -9.40 23.16 -5.41
C THR A 138 -8.43 22.92 -4.26
N SER A 139 -8.96 22.42 -3.15
CA SER A 139 -8.23 22.03 -1.95
C SER A 139 -8.44 20.53 -1.69
N MET A 140 -7.53 19.90 -0.95
CA MET A 140 -7.65 18.49 -0.60
C MET A 140 -7.19 18.20 0.83
N VAL A 141 -7.77 17.18 1.43
CA VAL A 141 -7.41 16.65 2.75
C VAL A 141 -7.34 15.13 2.66
N ILE A 142 -6.41 14.51 3.40
CA ILE A 142 -6.37 13.06 3.57
C ILE A 142 -6.62 12.73 5.05
N CYS A 143 -7.55 11.83 5.27
CA CYS A 143 -8.02 11.36 6.56
C CYS A 143 -7.52 9.95 6.84
N GLN A 144 -7.18 9.68 8.10
CA GLN A 144 -6.86 8.34 8.58
C GLN A 144 -7.87 7.86 9.62
N GLY A 145 -8.40 6.64 9.44
CA GLY A 145 -9.25 5.97 10.42
C GLY A 145 -8.47 5.31 11.57
N ALA A 146 -9.15 5.11 12.70
CA ALA A 146 -8.57 4.46 13.87
C ALA A 146 -8.43 2.93 13.71
N ALA A 147 -9.36 2.26 13.00
CA ALA A 147 -9.31 0.84 12.57
C ALA A 147 -10.47 0.53 11.58
N ASP A 148 -10.38 -0.60 10.84
CA ASP A 148 -11.32 -1.34 9.97
C ASP A 148 -12.07 -0.55 8.88
N THR A 149 -12.61 0.62 9.22
CA THR A 149 -13.29 1.54 8.31
C THR A 149 -12.88 2.95 8.71
N THR A 150 -12.44 3.75 7.74
CA THR A 150 -12.43 5.19 7.96
C THR A 150 -13.86 5.65 7.76
N PRO A 151 -14.50 6.29 8.75
CA PRO A 151 -15.79 6.89 8.49
C PRO A 151 -15.64 7.87 7.33
N ALA A 152 -16.58 7.84 6.39
CA ALA A 152 -16.56 8.76 5.27
C ALA A 152 -16.43 10.19 5.83
N PRO A 153 -15.38 10.93 5.46
CA PRO A 153 -15.22 12.30 5.93
C PRO A 153 -16.46 13.09 5.56
N THR A 154 -17.13 13.66 6.56
CA THR A 154 -18.35 14.45 6.33
C THR A 154 -17.96 15.91 6.11
N PRO A 155 -18.22 16.47 4.91
CA PRO A 155 -18.05 17.89 4.67
C PRO A 155 -19.11 18.65 5.47
N VAL A 156 -18.68 19.60 6.28
CA VAL A 156 -19.56 20.54 6.98
C VAL A 156 -19.18 21.96 6.59
N LYS A 157 -20.17 22.85 6.52
CA LYS A 157 -19.94 24.27 6.25
C LYS A 157 -19.33 24.91 7.49
N GLY A 158 -18.07 25.36 7.40
CA GLY A 158 -17.38 26.10 8.45
C GLY A 158 -17.88 27.54 8.59
N GLU A 159 -17.53 28.20 9.70
CA GLU A 159 -18.05 29.51 10.13
C GLU A 159 -17.65 30.71 9.23
N ALA A 160 -16.94 30.49 8.13
CA ALA A 160 -16.58 31.53 7.15
C ALA A 160 -16.81 31.10 5.68
N GLY A 161 -17.62 30.07 5.43
CA GLY A 161 -17.79 29.50 4.08
C GLY A 161 -16.67 28.56 3.65
N GLU A 162 -15.74 28.26 4.55
CA GLU A 162 -14.71 27.22 4.39
C GLU A 162 -15.34 25.81 4.55
N VAL A 163 -14.88 24.85 3.75
CA VAL A 163 -15.30 23.44 3.91
C VAL A 163 -14.48 22.82 5.02
N GLN A 164 -15.14 22.44 6.11
CA GLN A 164 -14.53 21.71 7.23
C GLN A 164 -14.84 20.23 7.09
N ILE A 165 -13.91 19.36 7.47
CA ILE A 165 -14.10 17.91 7.39
C ILE A 165 -14.21 17.35 8.81
N THR A 166 -15.35 16.77 9.15
CA THR A 166 -15.57 16.15 10.46
C THR A 166 -15.24 14.64 10.39
N ASN A 167 -14.91 14.02 11.53
CA ASN A 167 -14.49 12.61 11.63
C ASN A 167 -13.20 12.25 10.87
N CYS A 168 -12.31 13.23 10.73
CA CYS A 168 -11.03 13.10 10.05
C CYS A 168 -9.89 13.41 11.03
N ASN A 169 -9.06 12.42 11.34
CA ASN A 169 -7.73 12.72 11.86
C ASN A 169 -6.87 13.12 10.67
N ASN A 170 -6.64 14.42 10.52
CA ASN A 170 -5.79 14.95 9.45
C ASN A 170 -4.39 14.36 9.55
N LEU A 171 -3.86 13.88 8.41
CA LEU A 171 -2.48 13.45 8.23
C LEU A 171 -1.61 14.58 7.67
#